data_AF-A0A239RIJ5-F1
#
_entry.id   AF-A0A239RIJ5-F1
#
_cell.length_a   1.000
_cell.length_b   1.000
_cell.length_c   1.000
_cell.angle_alpha   90.00
_cell.angle_beta   90.00
_cell.angle_gamma   90.00
#
_symmetry.space_group_name_H-M   'P 1'
#
loop_
_entity.id
_entity.type
_entity.pdbx_description
1 polymer ?
#
loop_
_entity_poly.entity_id
_entity_poly.type
_entity_poly.pdbx_seq_one_letter_code
_entity_poly.pdbx_strand_id
1 'polypeptide(L)'
;MEKNRATTEAKLLQAVGEIIARDGFEALGIRKIAEQANANKTLIYRYFNSMNGLIVAYLKANDFWTSPKSTNFNGKNAREHLKNFYRQEVSLLRANVALRKLRCWELTTENELIDEIRERREENGRQFMEEMVRYAATEKNNIQAIATLLDAGIVNLALCADKFQFYNGIDIQSNEGWEQILRGIDTLIDALVKSEDE
;
A
#
# COMPACT_ATOMS: atom_id res chain seq x y z
N MET A 1 17.29 -17.57 -20.97
CA MET A 1 17.92 -16.45 -20.23
C MET A 1 16.93 -15.70 -19.34
N GLU A 2 15.71 -15.39 -19.79
CA GLU A 2 14.68 -14.68 -19.02
C GLU A 2 14.30 -15.30 -17.67
N LYS A 3 14.16 -16.64 -17.61
CA LYS A 3 13.78 -17.34 -16.37
C LYS A 3 14.77 -17.08 -15.22
N ASN A 4 16.06 -16.89 -15.52
CA ASN A 4 17.09 -16.63 -14.52
C ASN A 4 17.04 -15.16 -14.04
N ARG A 5 16.71 -14.23 -14.95
CA ARG A 5 16.51 -12.81 -14.61
C ARG A 5 15.35 -12.61 -13.66
N ALA A 6 14.14 -13.06 -14.02
CA ALA A 6 12.94 -12.87 -13.19
C ALA A 6 13.10 -13.47 -11.78
N THR A 7 13.70 -14.67 -11.70
CA THR A 7 13.99 -15.32 -10.41
C THR A 7 14.95 -14.48 -9.56
N THR A 8 15.97 -13.90 -10.18
CA THR A 8 16.96 -13.09 -9.46
C THR A 8 16.39 -11.73 -9.03
N GLU A 9 15.58 -11.11 -9.88
CA GLU A 9 14.84 -9.89 -9.54
C GLU A 9 13.95 -10.13 -8.32
N ALA A 10 13.16 -11.21 -8.31
CA ALA A 10 12.31 -11.56 -7.17
C ALA A 10 13.11 -11.74 -5.88
N LYS A 11 14.28 -12.41 -5.93
CA LYS A 11 15.17 -12.57 -4.76
C LYS A 11 15.70 -11.24 -4.23
N LEU A 12 16.08 -10.32 -5.13
CA LEU A 12 16.57 -9.00 -4.75
C LEU A 12 15.46 -8.17 -4.09
N LEU A 13 14.24 -8.22 -4.63
CA LEU A 13 13.08 -7.53 -4.03
C LEU A 13 12.70 -8.14 -2.68
N GLN A 14 12.72 -9.48 -2.56
CA GLN A 14 12.49 -10.17 -1.29
C GLN A 14 13.52 -9.76 -0.23
N ALA A 15 14.81 -9.73 -0.59
CA ALA A 15 15.88 -9.31 0.30
C ALA A 15 15.71 -7.87 0.81
N VAL A 16 15.24 -6.95 -0.04
CA VAL A 16 14.90 -5.58 0.38
C VAL A 16 13.81 -5.61 1.45
N GLY A 17 12.71 -6.32 1.21
CA GLY A 17 11.61 -6.44 2.16
C GLY A 17 12.04 -7.05 3.50
N GLU A 18 12.84 -8.11 3.47
CA GLU A 18 13.37 -8.76 4.68
C GLU A 18 14.28 -7.84 5.49
N ILE A 19 15.15 -7.06 4.83
CA ILE A 19 16.03 -6.10 5.50
C ILE A 19 15.21 -4.97 6.12
N ILE A 20 14.24 -4.39 5.40
CA ILE A 20 13.37 -3.34 5.94
C ILE A 20 12.60 -3.87 7.15
N ALA A 21 11.97 -5.04 7.03
CA ALA A 21 11.19 -5.65 8.10
C ALA A 21 12.02 -5.89 9.37
N ARG A 22 13.28 -6.33 9.21
CA ARG A 22 14.16 -6.64 10.35
C ARG A 22 14.86 -5.38 10.90
N ASP A 23 15.55 -4.65 10.04
CA ASP A 23 16.55 -3.65 10.43
C ASP A 23 16.14 -2.19 10.15
N GLY A 24 15.01 -1.97 9.47
CA GLY A 24 14.60 -0.63 9.03
C GLY A 24 15.17 -0.25 7.67
N PHE A 25 14.73 0.90 7.15
CA PHE A 25 15.05 1.32 5.78
C PHE A 25 16.49 1.85 5.67
N GLU A 26 16.98 2.54 6.70
CA GLU A 26 18.33 3.10 6.79
C GLU A 26 19.41 2.02 6.74
N ALA A 27 19.04 0.77 7.08
CA ALA A 27 19.92 -0.37 7.04
C ALA A 27 20.09 -0.97 5.64
N LEU A 28 19.38 -0.45 4.63
CA LEU A 28 19.51 -0.89 3.25
C LEU A 28 20.85 -0.47 2.66
N GLY A 29 21.46 -1.39 1.92
CA GLY A 29 22.69 -1.13 1.19
C GLY A 29 22.94 -2.18 0.14
N ILE A 30 23.52 -1.78 -0.98
CA ILE A 30 23.74 -2.64 -2.16
C ILE A 30 24.43 -3.96 -1.78
N ARG A 31 25.48 -3.89 -0.96
CA ARG A 31 26.22 -5.08 -0.51
C ARG A 31 25.34 -5.99 0.35
N LYS A 32 24.65 -5.43 1.34
CA LYS A 32 23.79 -6.16 2.27
C LYS A 32 22.64 -6.86 1.55
N ILE A 33 22.01 -6.19 0.59
CA ILE A 33 20.95 -6.76 -0.25
C ILE A 33 21.49 -7.90 -1.11
N ALA A 34 22.62 -7.69 -1.78
CA ALA A 34 23.24 -8.71 -2.62
C ALA A 34 23.61 -9.97 -1.82
N GLU A 35 24.16 -9.79 -0.61
CA GLU A 35 24.46 -10.89 0.32
C GLU A 35 23.18 -11.61 0.77
N GLN A 36 22.15 -10.88 1.22
CA GLN A 36 20.85 -11.44 1.62
C GLN A 36 20.16 -12.21 0.48
N ALA A 37 20.21 -11.68 -0.75
CA ALA A 37 19.61 -12.31 -1.93
C ALA A 37 20.44 -13.47 -2.51
N ASN A 38 21.65 -13.69 -1.99
CA ASN A 38 22.66 -14.58 -2.58
C ASN A 38 22.85 -14.30 -4.09
N ALA A 39 23.02 -13.02 -4.43
CA ALA A 39 23.13 -12.53 -5.80
C ALA A 39 24.36 -11.63 -5.95
N ASN A 40 24.90 -11.54 -7.17
CA ASN A 40 26.00 -10.60 -7.44
C ASN A 40 25.47 -9.16 -7.42
N LYS A 41 26.12 -8.26 -6.69
CA LYS A 41 25.76 -6.83 -6.61
C LYS A 41 25.65 -6.13 -7.97
N THR A 42 26.38 -6.59 -8.99
CA THR A 42 26.29 -6.02 -10.34
C THR A 42 24.91 -6.22 -10.97
N LEU A 43 24.16 -7.24 -10.53
CA LEU A 43 22.81 -7.50 -11.02
C LEU A 43 21.80 -6.45 -10.54
N ILE A 44 22.07 -5.78 -9.40
CA ILE A 44 21.23 -4.66 -8.95
C ILE A 44 21.28 -3.53 -9.97
N TYR A 45 22.49 -3.11 -10.36
CA TYR A 45 22.67 -2.09 -11.40
C TYR A 45 22.14 -2.56 -12.76
N ARG A 46 22.34 -3.83 -13.12
CA ARG A 46 21.89 -4.38 -14.40
C ARG A 46 20.37 -4.43 -14.54
N TYR A 47 19.65 -4.77 -13.46
CA TYR A 47 18.21 -5.00 -13.51
C TYR A 47 17.39 -3.79 -13.09
N PHE A 48 17.94 -2.95 -12.21
CA PHE A 48 17.23 -1.83 -11.60
C PHE A 48 17.89 -0.47 -11.81
N ASN A 49 19.02 -0.42 -12.55
CA ASN A 49 19.84 0.77 -12.82
C ASN A 49 20.54 1.39 -11.61
N SER A 50 19.93 1.39 -10.43
CA SER A 50 20.48 1.95 -9.20
C SER A 50 19.86 1.30 -7.95
N MET A 51 20.37 1.67 -6.78
CA MET A 51 19.74 1.33 -5.49
C MET A 51 18.32 1.90 -5.40
N ASN A 52 18.14 3.16 -5.79
CA ASN A 52 16.82 3.80 -5.79
C ASN A 52 15.86 3.09 -6.75
N GLY A 53 16.33 2.69 -7.94
CA GLY A 53 15.51 1.94 -8.89
C GLY A 53 15.07 0.58 -8.35
N LEU A 54 15.91 -0.09 -7.55
CA LEU A 54 15.53 -1.34 -6.86
C LEU A 54 14.46 -1.08 -5.79
N ILE A 55 14.59 0.01 -5.04
CA ILE A 55 13.59 0.39 -4.03
C ILE A 55 12.27 0.73 -4.72
N VAL A 56 12.28 1.55 -5.77
CA VAL A 56 11.07 1.86 -6.56
C VAL A 56 10.41 0.60 -7.09
N ALA A 57 11.18 -0.38 -7.58
CA ALA A 57 10.64 -1.66 -8.02
C ALA A 57 10.03 -2.48 -6.87
N TYR A 58 10.67 -2.47 -5.69
CA TYR A 58 10.14 -3.11 -4.49
C TYR A 58 8.81 -2.51 -4.08
N LEU A 59 8.70 -1.18 -4.10
CA LEU A 59 7.48 -0.46 -3.77
C LEU A 59 6.36 -0.78 -4.73
N LYS A 60 6.60 -0.71 -6.04
CA LYS A 60 5.60 -1.09 -7.05
C LYS A 60 5.06 -2.50 -6.83
N ALA A 61 5.89 -3.43 -6.38
CA ALA A 61 5.47 -4.80 -6.12
C ALA A 61 4.72 -5.01 -4.79
N ASN A 62 4.89 -4.11 -3.81
CA ASN A 62 4.45 -4.36 -2.42
C ASN A 62 3.58 -3.26 -1.80
N ASP A 63 3.50 -2.08 -2.39
CA ASP A 63 2.66 -0.97 -1.92
C ASP A 63 1.43 -0.84 -2.83
N PHE A 64 0.28 -1.06 -2.21
CA PHE A 64 -1.05 -1.03 -2.80
C PHE A 64 -1.30 0.17 -3.72
N TRP A 65 -0.79 1.35 -3.33
CA TRP A 65 -1.07 2.60 -4.02
C TRP A 65 0.05 3.07 -4.96
N THR A 66 1.17 2.34 -5.08
CA THR A 66 2.27 2.74 -5.98
C THR A 66 2.20 2.11 -7.37
N SER A 67 1.33 1.13 -7.55
CA SER A 67 1.02 0.54 -8.85
C SER A 67 -0.32 1.05 -9.38
N PRO A 68 -0.42 1.38 -10.69
CA PRO A 68 -1.69 1.78 -11.29
C PRO A 68 -2.73 0.69 -11.08
N LYS A 69 -3.87 1.06 -10.49
CA LYS A 69 -5.02 0.17 -10.39
C LYS A 69 -5.73 0.23 -11.74
N SER A 70 -5.63 -0.81 -12.55
CA SER A 70 -6.54 -0.94 -13.70
C SER A 70 -7.92 -1.29 -13.18
N THR A 71 -8.71 -0.26 -12.92
CA THR A 71 -10.13 -0.38 -12.67
C THR A 71 -10.81 -0.61 -14.02
N ASN A 72 -10.79 -1.85 -14.51
CA ASN A 72 -11.75 -2.30 -15.54
C ASN A 72 -13.16 -2.40 -14.92
N PHE A 73 -13.51 -1.43 -14.06
CA PHE A 73 -14.70 -1.43 -13.27
C PHE A 73 -15.80 -0.77 -14.09
N ASN A 74 -16.77 -1.58 -14.50
CA ASN A 74 -17.84 -1.14 -15.40
C ASN A 74 -19.05 -0.56 -14.66
N GLY A 75 -18.93 -0.26 -13.36
CA GLY A 75 -20.01 0.30 -12.54
C GLY A 75 -20.89 -0.71 -11.83
N LYS A 76 -20.95 -1.97 -12.28
CA LYS A 76 -21.76 -3.01 -11.62
C LYS A 76 -21.17 -3.37 -10.26
N ASN A 77 -21.98 -3.35 -9.21
CA ASN A 77 -21.57 -3.62 -7.83
C ASN A 77 -20.48 -2.66 -7.30
N ALA A 78 -20.59 -1.35 -7.57
CA ALA A 78 -19.60 -0.35 -7.10
C ALA A 78 -19.37 -0.38 -5.60
N ARG A 79 -20.44 -0.63 -4.85
CA ARG A 79 -20.43 -0.85 -3.41
C ARG A 79 -19.52 -2.03 -3.02
N GLU A 80 -19.77 -3.21 -3.57
CA GLU A 80 -18.95 -4.40 -3.28
C GLU A 80 -17.50 -4.24 -3.78
N HIS A 81 -17.29 -3.53 -4.89
CA HIS A 81 -15.95 -3.24 -5.37
C HIS A 81 -15.16 -2.40 -4.35
N LEU A 82 -15.75 -1.32 -3.82
CA LEU A 82 -15.12 -0.48 -2.79
C LEU A 82 -14.91 -1.22 -1.47
N LYS A 83 -15.90 -2.02 -1.04
CA LYS A 83 -15.79 -2.86 0.15
C LYS A 83 -14.63 -3.85 0.05
N ASN A 84 -14.46 -4.48 -1.12
CA ASN A 84 -13.34 -5.39 -1.38
C ASN A 84 -12.01 -4.65 -1.49
N PHE A 85 -12.01 -3.43 -2.03
CA PHE A 85 -10.84 -2.58 -2.13
C PHE A 85 -10.21 -2.30 -0.76
N TYR A 86 -10.99 -1.78 0.20
CA TYR A 86 -10.49 -1.51 1.54
C TYR A 86 -10.10 -2.78 2.31
N ARG A 87 -10.81 -3.90 2.10
CA ARG A 87 -10.39 -5.20 2.65
C ARG A 87 -9.01 -5.63 2.15
N GLN A 88 -8.74 -5.47 0.85
CA GLN A 88 -7.44 -5.80 0.27
C GLN A 88 -6.33 -4.90 0.81
N GLU A 89 -6.60 -3.60 0.94
CA GLU A 89 -5.67 -2.65 1.54
C GLU A 89 -5.31 -3.03 2.99
N VAL A 90 -6.33 -3.27 3.83
CA VAL A 90 -6.15 -3.72 5.22
C VAL A 90 -5.35 -5.01 5.27
N SER A 91 -5.70 -6.00 4.44
CA SER A 91 -5.00 -7.29 4.38
C SER A 91 -3.51 -7.12 4.04
N LEU A 92 -3.20 -6.31 3.02
CA LEU A 92 -1.82 -6.04 2.62
C LEU A 92 -1.02 -5.35 3.73
N LEU A 93 -1.58 -4.28 4.32
CA LEU A 93 -0.92 -3.53 5.38
C LEU A 93 -0.65 -4.39 6.62
N ARG A 94 -1.60 -5.23 7.01
CA ARG A 94 -1.46 -6.13 8.16
C ARG A 94 -0.44 -7.24 7.92
N ALA A 95 -0.40 -7.81 6.72
CA ALA A 95 0.52 -8.88 6.37
C ALA A 95 1.96 -8.39 6.15
N ASN A 96 2.16 -7.12 5.82
CA ASN A 96 3.47 -6.61 5.36
C ASN A 96 4.11 -5.63 6.36
N VAL A 97 4.94 -6.17 7.26
CA VAL A 97 5.74 -5.39 8.22
C VAL A 97 6.66 -4.38 7.54
N ALA A 98 7.26 -4.76 6.39
CA ALA A 98 8.16 -3.89 5.65
C ALA A 98 7.42 -2.68 5.08
N LEU A 99 6.21 -2.87 4.56
CA LEU A 99 5.35 -1.78 4.09
C LEU A 99 4.99 -0.82 5.23
N ARG A 100 4.65 -1.33 6.42
CA ARG A 100 4.36 -0.47 7.59
C ARG A 100 5.58 0.33 8.02
N LYS A 101 6.75 -0.30 8.11
CA LYS A 101 8.01 0.40 8.41
C LYS A 101 8.36 1.46 7.36
N LEU A 102 8.12 1.16 6.09
CA LEU A 102 8.27 2.13 5.02
C LEU A 102 7.34 3.34 5.21
N ARG A 103 6.05 3.13 5.50
CA ARG A 103 5.11 4.23 5.74
C ARG A 103 5.54 5.10 6.93
N CYS A 104 6.08 4.52 7.99
CA CYS A 104 6.69 5.30 9.07
C CYS A 104 7.92 6.10 8.60
N TRP A 105 8.82 5.45 7.84
CA TRP A 105 10.04 6.08 7.34
C TRP A 105 9.74 7.28 6.45
N GLU A 106 8.75 7.15 5.56
CA GLU A 106 8.24 8.24 4.73
C GLU A 106 7.82 9.46 5.54
N LEU A 107 7.30 9.31 6.77
CA LEU A 107 6.87 10.46 7.58
C LEU A 107 8.02 11.17 8.30
N THR A 108 9.16 10.50 8.44
CA THR A 108 10.30 10.98 9.24
C THR A 108 11.53 11.35 8.42
N THR A 109 11.48 11.16 7.10
CA THR A 109 12.63 11.37 6.21
C THR A 109 12.27 12.29 5.05
N GLU A 110 13.21 13.19 4.73
CA GLU A 110 13.14 14.10 3.58
C GLU A 110 14.24 13.72 2.59
N ASN A 111 13.85 13.17 1.43
CA ASN A 111 14.75 12.93 0.31
C ASN A 111 13.96 12.79 -1.01
N GLU A 112 14.64 12.98 -2.14
CA GLU A 112 14.04 12.96 -3.49
C GLU A 112 13.31 11.65 -3.82
N LEU A 113 13.78 10.51 -3.30
CA LEU A 113 13.14 9.22 -3.53
C LEU A 113 11.76 9.16 -2.83
N ILE A 114 11.66 9.69 -1.61
CA ILE A 114 10.40 9.78 -0.87
C ILE A 114 9.40 10.69 -1.58
N ASP A 115 9.86 11.80 -2.12
CA ASP A 115 8.99 12.71 -2.87
C ASP A 115 8.43 12.02 -4.12
N GLU A 116 9.26 11.27 -4.88
CA GLU A 116 8.77 10.48 -6.03
C GLU A 116 7.72 9.44 -5.62
N ILE A 117 7.89 8.79 -4.47
CA ILE A 117 6.94 7.79 -3.96
C ILE A 117 5.61 8.44 -3.60
N ARG A 118 5.65 9.58 -2.89
CA ARG A 118 4.46 10.35 -2.50
C ARG A 118 3.71 10.87 -3.72
N GLU A 119 4.40 11.45 -4.69
CA GLU A 119 3.81 11.94 -5.93
C GLU A 119 3.14 10.82 -6.72
N ARG A 120 3.78 9.66 -6.84
CA ARG A 120 3.19 8.50 -7.53
C ARG A 120 1.94 7.99 -6.80
N ARG A 121 1.95 8.01 -5.47
CA ARG A 121 0.81 7.61 -4.66
C ARG A 121 -0.37 8.56 -4.85
N GLU A 122 -0.10 9.86 -4.82
CA GLU A 122 -1.10 10.90 -5.07
C GLU A 122 -1.68 10.76 -6.48
N GLU A 123 -0.84 10.57 -7.50
CA GLU A 123 -1.30 10.37 -8.88
C GLU A 123 -2.26 9.18 -9.00
N ASN A 124 -1.88 8.02 -8.46
CA ASN A 124 -2.71 6.82 -8.49
C ASN A 124 -4.00 7.01 -7.67
N GLY A 125 -3.92 7.70 -6.52
CA GLY A 125 -5.07 8.05 -5.69
C GLY A 125 -6.06 8.95 -6.42
N ARG A 126 -5.57 9.99 -7.10
CA ARG A 126 -6.41 10.89 -7.92
C ARG A 126 -7.10 10.15 -9.05
N GLN A 127 -6.38 9.30 -9.79
CA GLN A 127 -6.96 8.50 -10.87
C GLN A 127 -8.05 7.56 -10.36
N PHE A 128 -7.80 6.88 -9.25
CA PHE A 128 -8.81 6.03 -8.59
C PHE A 128 -10.03 6.83 -8.17
N MET A 129 -9.85 8.01 -7.56
CA MET A 129 -10.96 8.86 -7.14
C MET A 129 -11.76 9.41 -8.32
N GLU A 130 -11.13 9.80 -9.43
CA GLU A 130 -11.81 10.24 -10.65
C GLU A 130 -12.73 9.16 -11.23
N GLU A 131 -12.37 7.90 -11.04
CA GLU A 131 -13.22 6.77 -11.39
C GLU A 131 -14.38 6.58 -10.41
N MET A 132 -14.08 6.51 -9.12
CA MET A 132 -15.07 6.16 -8.12
C MET A 132 -16.14 7.24 -7.90
N VAL A 133 -15.81 8.51 -8.13
CA VAL A 133 -16.76 9.64 -8.01
C VAL A 133 -17.98 9.46 -8.94
N ARG A 134 -17.85 8.76 -10.07
CA ARG A 134 -18.97 8.50 -10.98
C ARG A 134 -20.11 7.70 -10.32
N TYR A 135 -19.79 6.94 -9.28
CA TYR A 135 -20.71 6.04 -8.58
C TYR A 135 -21.11 6.56 -7.18
N ALA A 136 -20.59 7.73 -6.78
CA ALA A 136 -20.89 8.32 -5.48
C ALA A 136 -22.30 8.92 -5.44
N ALA A 137 -23.01 8.73 -4.33
CA ALA A 137 -24.31 9.34 -4.03
C ALA A 137 -24.19 10.78 -3.47
N THR A 138 -22.95 11.26 -3.28
CA THR A 138 -22.64 12.61 -2.77
C THR A 138 -21.74 13.36 -3.76
N GLU A 139 -21.61 14.67 -3.55
CA GLU A 139 -20.67 15.51 -4.29
C GLU A 139 -19.21 15.03 -4.19
N LYS A 140 -18.45 15.28 -5.25
CA LYS A 140 -17.03 14.90 -5.40
C LYS A 140 -16.17 15.27 -4.17
N ASN A 141 -16.32 16.48 -3.65
CA ASN A 141 -15.49 16.96 -2.55
C ASN A 141 -15.72 16.15 -1.26
N ASN A 142 -16.97 15.73 -1.01
CA ASN A 142 -17.31 14.95 0.17
C ASN A 142 -16.76 13.52 0.07
N ILE A 143 -16.92 12.85 -1.08
CA ILE A 143 -16.39 11.49 -1.24
C ILE A 143 -14.85 11.48 -1.20
N GLN A 144 -14.20 12.51 -1.74
CA GLN A 144 -12.75 12.67 -1.62
C GLN A 144 -12.33 12.82 -0.16
N ALA A 145 -12.97 13.72 0.60
CA ALA A 145 -12.64 13.92 2.01
C ALA A 145 -12.83 12.63 2.84
N ILE A 146 -13.93 11.89 2.61
CA ILE A 146 -14.20 10.65 3.31
C ILE A 146 -13.19 9.56 2.93
N ALA A 147 -12.91 9.38 1.63
CA ALA A 147 -11.93 8.41 1.17
C ALA A 147 -10.54 8.68 1.76
N THR A 148 -10.13 9.95 1.84
CA THR A 148 -8.87 10.36 2.48
C THR A 148 -8.84 10.00 3.96
N LEU A 149 -9.94 10.23 4.71
CA LEU A 149 -10.02 9.86 6.13
C LEU A 149 -9.99 8.35 6.33
N LEU A 150 -10.62 7.59 5.44
CA LEU A 150 -10.61 6.12 5.48
C LEU A 150 -9.20 5.57 5.23
N ASP A 151 -8.54 5.99 4.16
CA ASP A 151 -7.16 5.60 3.83
C ASP A 151 -6.19 5.96 4.97
N ALA A 152 -6.18 7.23 5.38
CA ALA A 152 -5.31 7.70 6.46
C ALA A 152 -5.59 6.99 7.78
N GLY A 153 -6.87 6.73 8.08
CA GLY A 153 -7.30 5.99 9.27
C GLY A 153 -6.81 4.54 9.26
N ILE A 154 -6.99 3.82 8.14
CA ILE A 154 -6.51 2.44 7.97
C ILE A 154 -4.99 2.37 8.14
N VAL A 155 -4.26 3.24 7.43
CA VAL A 155 -2.80 3.30 7.52
C VAL A 155 -2.38 3.57 8.96
N ASN A 156 -2.92 4.60 9.61
CA ASN A 156 -2.56 4.94 10.98
C ASN A 156 -2.84 3.80 11.97
N LEU A 157 -4.02 3.17 11.91
CA LEU A 157 -4.36 2.03 12.76
C LEU A 157 -3.41 0.84 12.53
N ALA A 158 -3.04 0.56 11.28
CA ALA A 158 -2.08 -0.49 10.97
C ALA A 158 -0.69 -0.19 11.55
N LEU A 159 -0.23 1.07 11.50
CA LEU A 159 1.04 1.50 12.12
C LEU A 159 0.99 1.43 13.65
N CYS A 160 -0.13 1.83 14.26
CA CYS A 160 -0.35 1.75 15.70
C CYS A 160 -0.34 0.30 16.22
N ALA A 161 -0.82 -0.66 15.43
CA ALA A 161 -0.87 -2.07 15.81
C ALA A 161 0.52 -2.67 16.11
N ASP A 162 1.60 -2.08 15.57
CA ASP A 162 2.98 -2.49 15.90
C ASP A 162 3.43 -1.99 17.30
N LYS A 163 2.67 -1.11 17.95
CA LYS A 163 3.03 -0.44 19.20
C LYS A 163 2.11 -0.77 20.36
N PHE A 164 0.81 -0.90 20.13
CA PHE A 164 -0.16 -1.19 21.19
C PHE A 164 -1.40 -1.92 20.65
N GLN A 165 -2.09 -2.63 21.54
CA GLN A 165 -3.16 -3.56 21.20
C GLN A 165 -4.51 -2.88 20.93
N PHE A 166 -4.85 -1.82 21.67
CA PHE A 166 -6.20 -1.25 21.64
C PHE A 166 -6.23 0.19 21.10
N TYR A 167 -7.21 0.49 20.26
CA TYR A 167 -7.53 1.85 19.80
C TYR A 167 -9.04 2.07 19.90
N ASN A 168 -9.48 3.10 20.63
CA ASN A 168 -10.90 3.34 20.91
C ASN A 168 -11.66 2.10 21.45
N GLY A 169 -10.98 1.24 22.22
CA GLY A 169 -11.54 0.01 22.77
C GLY A 169 -11.60 -1.18 21.78
N ILE A 170 -11.13 -1.01 20.54
CA ILE A 170 -11.04 -2.08 19.53
C ILE A 170 -9.64 -2.68 19.57
N ASP A 171 -9.52 -4.01 19.62
CA ASP A 171 -8.24 -4.71 19.49
C ASP A 171 -7.75 -4.68 18.04
N ILE A 172 -6.81 -3.77 17.76
CA ILE A 172 -6.22 -3.56 16.43
C ILE A 172 -5.10 -4.54 16.09
N GLN A 173 -4.80 -5.52 16.96
CA GLN A 173 -3.88 -6.62 16.66
C GLN A 173 -4.65 -7.91 16.29
N SER A 174 -5.93 -8.00 16.66
CA SER A 174 -6.82 -9.15 16.39
C SER A 174 -7.48 -9.12 15.00
N ASN A 175 -7.91 -10.29 14.50
CA ASN A 175 -8.73 -10.33 13.28
C ASN A 175 -10.12 -9.77 13.51
N GLU A 176 -10.69 -10.02 14.68
CA GLU A 176 -12.03 -9.64 15.09
C GLU A 176 -12.18 -8.11 15.17
N GLY A 177 -11.17 -7.42 15.69
CA GLY A 177 -11.17 -5.95 15.75
C GLY A 177 -11.04 -5.30 14.37
N TRP A 178 -10.24 -5.87 13.47
CA TRP A 178 -10.19 -5.39 12.08
C TRP A 178 -11.48 -5.69 11.30
N GLU A 179 -12.14 -6.83 11.56
CA GLU A 179 -13.47 -7.10 10.99
C GLU A 179 -14.51 -6.10 11.53
N GLN A 180 -14.43 -5.71 12.81
CA GLN A 180 -15.27 -4.65 13.36
C GLN A 180 -15.04 -3.31 12.64
N ILE A 181 -13.79 -2.93 12.39
CA ILE A 181 -13.44 -1.71 11.64
C ILE A 181 -14.00 -1.79 10.22
N LEU A 182 -13.77 -2.91 9.52
CA LEU A 182 -14.24 -3.12 8.15
C LEU A 182 -15.77 -3.06 8.02
N ARG A 183 -16.53 -3.59 8.98
CA ARG A 183 -17.99 -3.43 9.01
C ARG A 183 -18.43 -1.97 9.17
N GLY A 184 -17.68 -1.18 9.94
CA GLY A 184 -17.89 0.27 10.03
C GLY A 184 -17.65 0.97 8.69
N ILE A 185 -16.57 0.60 8.00
CA ILE A 185 -16.26 1.09 6.65
C ILE A 185 -17.34 0.68 5.65
N ASP A 186 -17.80 -0.56 5.68
CA ASP A 186 -18.89 -1.05 4.82
C ASP A 186 -20.16 -0.23 4.99
N THR A 187 -20.52 0.12 6.24
CA THR A 187 -21.70 0.95 6.54
C THR A 187 -21.57 2.35 5.91
N LEU A 188 -20.37 2.95 5.97
CA LEU A 188 -20.10 4.23 5.32
C LEU A 188 -20.20 4.12 3.80
N ILE A 189 -19.62 3.08 3.20
CA ILE A 189 -19.69 2.84 1.74
C ILE A 189 -21.14 2.64 1.30
N ASP A 190 -21.94 1.90 2.06
CA ASP A 190 -23.34 1.66 1.77
C ASP A 190 -24.16 2.94 1.70
N ALA A 191 -23.84 3.91 2.57
CA ALA A 191 -24.47 5.23 2.60
C ALA A 191 -24.00 6.18 1.49
N LEU A 192 -22.78 5.98 0.95
CA LEU A 192 -22.11 6.93 0.05
C LEU A 192 -22.12 6.52 -1.42
N VAL A 193 -22.52 5.30 -1.74
CA VAL A 193 -22.59 4.76 -3.11
C VAL A 193 -24.04 4.67 -3.56
N LYS A 194 -24.34 5.16 -4.77
CA LYS A 194 -25.68 5.12 -5.37
C LYS A 194 -26.25 3.71 -5.39
N SER A 195 -27.56 3.58 -5.20
CA SER A 195 -28.27 2.33 -5.48
C SER A 195 -28.21 2.02 -6.98
N GLU A 196 -28.17 0.74 -7.35
CA GLU A 196 -28.21 0.31 -8.75
C GLU A 196 -29.53 0.66 -9.47
N ASP A 197 -30.53 1.15 -8.71
CA ASP A 197 -31.88 1.51 -9.17
C ASP A 197 -32.13 3.04 -9.31
N GLU A 198 -31.09 3.89 -9.22
CA GLU A 198 -31.16 5.36 -9.41
C GLU A 198 -30.22 5.86 -10.54
#